data_AF-A0A963ZCI9-F1
#
_entry.id   AF-A0A963ZCI9-F1
#
_cell.length_a   1.000
_cell.length_b   1.000
_cell.length_c   1.000
_cell.angle_alpha   90.00
_cell.angle_beta   90.00
_cell.angle_gamma   90.00
#
_symmetry.space_group_name_H-M   'P 1'
#
loop_
_entity.id
_entity.type
_entity.pdbx_description
1 polymer ?
#
loop_
_entity_poly.entity_id
_entity_poly.type
_entity_poly.pdbx_seq_one_letter_code
_entity_poly.pdbx_strand_id
1 'polypeptide(L)'
;MTTPSKPRVVKDYEKLDASIIEQIKLEYPSGFYQHLVSYTDKDGNKRMALPFEAEDKYYLVRMSVQEAKDIIEDDDDYDEDGILKDDIMQDYSDKYDDETEEEEEEDVADNSDDMDDEDED
;
A
#
# COMPACT_ATOMS: atom_id res chain seq x y z
N MET A 1 -2.65 -18.68 19.94
CA MET A 1 -3.70 -18.61 18.92
C MET A 1 -2.99 -18.31 17.61
N THR A 2 -2.94 -19.27 16.68
CA THR A 2 -2.26 -19.05 15.40
C THR A 2 -3.28 -18.35 14.50
N THR A 3 -3.10 -17.05 14.26
CA THR A 3 -3.88 -16.32 13.26
C THR A 3 -3.74 -17.06 11.92
N PRO A 4 -4.83 -17.34 11.19
CA PRO A 4 -4.72 -18.00 9.90
C PRO A 4 -3.92 -17.07 8.98
N SER A 5 -2.70 -17.48 8.64
CA SER A 5 -1.89 -16.72 7.69
C SER A 5 -2.55 -16.80 6.33
N LYS A 6 -2.85 -15.64 5.72
CA LYS A 6 -3.31 -15.55 4.35
C LYS A 6 -2.40 -16.38 3.45
N PRO A 7 -2.94 -17.17 2.50
CA PRO A 7 -2.13 -17.98 1.60
C PRO A 7 -1.18 -17.06 0.84
N ARG A 8 0.12 -17.40 0.84
CA ARG A 8 1.16 -16.59 0.19
C ARG A 8 1.26 -16.97 -1.28
N VAL A 9 1.16 -15.99 -2.16
CA VAL A 9 1.20 -16.17 -3.61
C VAL A 9 2.33 -15.34 -4.19
N VAL A 10 3.27 -15.99 -4.88
CA VAL A 10 4.30 -15.31 -5.66
C VAL A 10 3.82 -15.18 -7.09
N LYS A 11 3.72 -13.95 -7.61
CA LYS A 11 3.26 -13.66 -8.98
C LYS A 11 4.14 -12.57 -9.59
N ASP A 12 4.32 -12.58 -10.91
CA ASP A 12 4.98 -11.49 -11.61
C ASP A 12 4.02 -10.30 -11.74
N TYR A 13 4.53 -9.06 -11.74
CA TYR A 13 3.70 -7.85 -11.84
C TYR A 13 2.77 -7.90 -13.05
N GLU A 14 3.30 -8.24 -14.23
CA GLU A 14 2.54 -8.34 -15.49
C GLU A 14 1.43 -9.41 -15.48
N LYS A 15 1.46 -10.33 -14.52
CA LYS A 15 0.47 -11.40 -14.36
C LYS A 15 -0.51 -11.12 -13.23
N LEU A 16 -0.35 -10.01 -12.52
CA LEU A 16 -1.34 -9.59 -11.55
C LEU A 16 -2.64 -9.21 -12.24
N ASP A 17 -3.71 -9.38 -11.49
CA ASP A 17 -5.02 -8.90 -11.89
C ASP A 17 -5.02 -7.37 -11.80
N ALA A 18 -5.68 -6.69 -12.75
CA ALA A 18 -5.70 -5.23 -12.82
C ALA A 18 -6.14 -4.61 -11.49
N SER A 19 -7.12 -5.22 -10.82
CA SER A 19 -7.58 -4.74 -9.52
C SER A 19 -6.49 -4.73 -8.43
N ILE A 20 -5.65 -5.77 -8.39
CA ILE A 20 -4.51 -5.81 -7.45
C ILE A 20 -3.47 -4.76 -7.81
N ILE A 21 -3.25 -4.53 -9.11
CA ILE A 21 -2.33 -3.48 -9.57
C ILE A 21 -2.83 -2.10 -9.13
N GLU A 22 -4.10 -1.79 -9.37
CA GLU A 22 -4.73 -0.52 -8.99
C GLU A 22 -4.64 -0.29 -7.47
N GLN A 23 -4.91 -1.30 -6.64
CA GLN A 23 -4.75 -1.20 -5.18
C GLN A 23 -3.29 -0.99 -4.75
N ILE A 24 -2.32 -1.64 -5.42
CA ILE A 24 -0.89 -1.38 -5.19
C ILE A 24 -0.53 0.08 -5.52
N LYS A 25 -1.10 0.64 -6.60
CA LYS A 25 -0.89 2.05 -6.97
C LYS A 25 -1.45 3.00 -5.91
N LEU A 26 -2.65 2.72 -5.40
CA LEU A 26 -3.28 3.48 -4.32
C LEU A 26 -2.48 3.45 -3.00
N GLU A 27 -1.96 2.28 -2.63
CA GLU A 27 -1.16 2.10 -1.41
C GLU A 27 0.21 2.78 -1.52
N TYR A 28 0.79 2.82 -2.72
CA TYR A 28 2.11 3.39 -3.00
C TYR A 28 2.03 4.49 -4.07
N PRO A 29 1.38 5.63 -3.79
CA PRO A 29 1.20 6.70 -4.76
C PRO A 29 2.53 7.34 -5.15
N SER A 30 3.53 7.35 -4.25
CA SER A 30 4.89 7.83 -4.53
C SER A 30 5.82 6.78 -5.16
N GLY A 31 5.27 5.63 -5.56
CA GLY A 31 5.98 4.54 -6.21
C GLY A 31 6.36 3.39 -5.30
N PHE A 32 6.17 2.16 -5.79
CA PHE A 32 6.38 0.92 -5.03
C PHE A 32 7.81 0.38 -5.08
N TYR A 33 8.71 0.95 -5.91
CA TYR A 33 10.08 0.45 -6.09
C TYR A 33 10.92 0.51 -4.80
N GLN A 34 10.61 1.42 -3.87
CA GLN A 34 11.31 1.56 -2.59
C GLN A 34 10.88 0.50 -1.57
N HIS A 35 9.73 -0.12 -1.77
CA HIS A 35 9.12 -1.09 -0.86
C HIS A 35 9.43 -2.55 -1.24
N LEU A 36 10.26 -2.76 -2.25
CA LEU A 36 10.71 -4.08 -2.68
C LEU A 36 11.56 -4.76 -1.60
N VAL A 37 11.19 -6.00 -1.26
CA VAL A 37 11.96 -6.86 -0.34
C VAL A 37 12.71 -7.92 -1.10
N SER A 38 13.92 -8.25 -0.63
CA SER A 38 14.68 -9.36 -1.20
C SER A 38 14.36 -10.67 -0.48
N TYR A 39 14.08 -11.73 -1.23
CA TYR A 39 13.91 -13.09 -0.71
C TYR A 39 14.73 -14.10 -1.52
N THR A 40 15.00 -15.25 -0.92
CA THR A 40 15.66 -16.36 -1.59
C THR A 40 14.59 -17.32 -2.09
N ASP A 41 14.53 -17.53 -3.40
CA ASP A 41 13.61 -18.49 -4.02
C ASP A 41 14.09 -19.93 -3.73
N LYS A 42 13.23 -20.93 -4.01
CA LYS A 42 13.52 -22.36 -3.87
C LYS A 42 14.80 -22.82 -4.58
N ASP A 43 15.20 -22.10 -5.62
CA ASP A 43 16.40 -22.35 -6.42
C ASP A 43 17.67 -21.70 -5.83
N GLY A 44 17.59 -21.05 -4.66
CA GLY A 44 18.71 -20.37 -4.01
C GLY A 44 19.04 -18.99 -4.60
N ASN A 45 18.23 -18.51 -5.55
CA ASN A 45 18.43 -17.22 -6.19
C ASN A 45 17.83 -16.09 -5.34
N LYS A 46 18.61 -15.02 -5.13
CA LYS A 46 18.11 -13.78 -4.52
C LYS A 46 17.21 -13.06 -5.53
N ARG A 47 15.92 -12.97 -5.23
CA ARG A 47 14.92 -12.26 -6.01
C ARG A 47 14.38 -11.08 -5.19
N MET A 48 13.86 -10.09 -5.89
CA MET A 48 13.14 -8.97 -5.29
C MET A 48 11.64 -9.16 -5.54
N ALA A 49 10.82 -8.77 -4.58
CA ALA A 49 9.38 -8.74 -4.72
C ALA A 49 8.75 -7.67 -3.84
N LEU A 50 7.62 -7.13 -4.26
CA LEU A 50 6.78 -6.24 -3.46
C LEU A 50 5.87 -7.10 -2.58
N PRO A 51 5.96 -6.98 -1.24
CA PRO A 51 4.97 -7.58 -0.35
C PRO A 51 3.69 -6.74 -0.40
N PHE A 52 2.58 -7.37 -0.77
CA PHE A 52 1.29 -6.71 -0.82
C PHE A 52 0.23 -7.60 -0.17
N GLU A 53 -0.49 -7.07 0.82
CA GLU A 53 -1.52 -7.80 1.53
C GLU A 53 -2.89 -7.45 0.93
N ALA A 54 -3.42 -8.33 0.10
CA ALA A 54 -4.80 -8.23 -0.38
C ALA A 54 -5.77 -8.90 0.62
N GLU A 55 -7.07 -8.74 0.41
CA GLU A 55 -8.11 -9.34 1.24
C GLU A 55 -8.04 -10.87 1.25
N ASP A 56 -7.96 -11.49 0.07
CA ASP A 56 -7.94 -12.95 -0.06
C ASP A 56 -6.58 -13.58 0.30
N LYS A 57 -5.48 -12.94 -0.12
CA LYS A 57 -4.15 -13.58 -0.20
C LYS A 57 -3.03 -12.56 0.04
N TYR A 58 -1.89 -13.07 0.49
CA TYR A 58 -0.67 -12.28 0.61
C TYR A 58 0.16 -12.43 -0.67
N TYR A 59 0.27 -11.36 -1.45
CA TYR A 59 1.03 -11.34 -2.69
C TYR A 59 2.49 -10.97 -2.46
N LEU A 60 3.38 -11.69 -3.14
CA LEU A 60 4.78 -11.33 -3.33
C LEU A 60 4.98 -11.09 -4.82
N VAL A 61 4.88 -9.82 -5.21
CA VAL A 61 4.92 -9.42 -6.61
C VAL A 61 6.37 -9.34 -7.07
N ARG A 62 6.81 -10.32 -7.85
CA ARG A 62 8.19 -10.42 -8.32
C ARG A 62 8.46 -9.41 -9.42
N MET A 63 9.46 -8.57 -9.18
CA MET A 63 10.02 -7.60 -10.14
C MET A 63 11.41 -7.16 -9.65
N SER A 64 12.23 -6.63 -10.55
CA SER A 64 13.45 -5.91 -10.17
C SER A 64 13.18 -4.44 -9.83
N VAL A 65 14.11 -3.79 -9.12
CA VAL A 65 14.02 -2.35 -8.84
C VAL A 65 14.01 -1.53 -10.13
N GLN A 66 14.75 -1.96 -11.16
CA GLN A 66 14.75 -1.29 -12.45
C GLN A 66 13.39 -1.44 -13.14
N GLU A 67 12.87 -2.67 -13.23
CA GLU A 67 11.54 -2.89 -13.80
C GLU A 67 10.45 -2.10 -13.07
N ALA A 68 10.51 -2.00 -11.73
CA ALA A 68 9.54 -1.22 -10.96
C ALA A 68 9.57 0.28 -11.33
N LYS A 69 10.76 0.82 -11.60
CA LYS A 69 10.92 2.20 -12.06
C LYS A 69 10.44 2.36 -13.50
N ASP A 70 10.86 1.45 -14.37
CA ASP A 70 10.45 1.44 -15.77
C ASP A 70 8.92 1.36 -15.88
N ILE A 71 8.26 0.54 -15.05
CA ILE A 71 6.79 0.46 -14.98
C ILE A 71 6.20 1.82 -14.63
N ILE A 72 6.71 2.51 -13.60
CA ILE A 72 6.19 3.82 -13.20
C ILE A 72 6.45 4.87 -14.28
N GLU A 73 7.63 4.86 -14.91
CA GLU A 73 8.02 5.82 -15.95
C GLU A 73 7.25 5.62 -17.26
N ASP A 74 6.91 4.38 -17.63
CA ASP A 74 6.14 4.05 -18.83
C ASP A 74 4.61 4.08 -18.62
N ASP A 75 4.14 4.28 -17.39
CA ASP A 75 2.71 4.21 -17.04
C ASP A 75 2.08 5.61 -17.01
N ASP A 76 1.07 5.80 -17.87
CA ASP A 76 0.33 7.05 -18.02
C ASP A 76 -0.42 7.49 -16.76
N ASP A 77 -0.57 6.62 -15.75
CA ASP A 77 -1.21 6.97 -14.48
C ASP A 77 -0.31 7.84 -13.58
N TYR A 78 0.99 7.85 -13.83
CA TYR A 78 1.97 8.59 -13.04
C TYR A 78 2.38 9.91 -13.72
N ASP A 79 2.85 10.86 -12.92
CA ASP A 79 3.42 12.12 -13.38
C ASP A 79 4.94 12.04 -13.63
N GLU A 80 5.56 13.16 -14.02
CA GLU A 80 7.00 13.23 -14.33
C GLU A 80 7.90 12.97 -13.11
N ASP A 81 7.35 13.02 -11.90
CA ASP A 81 8.04 12.75 -10.64
C ASP A 81 7.84 11.29 -10.18
N GLY A 82 7.06 10.49 -10.91
CA GLY A 82 6.71 9.12 -10.58
C GLY A 82 5.67 9.01 -9.47
N ILE A 83 4.84 10.05 -9.31
CA ILE A 83 3.74 10.12 -8.36
C ILE A 83 2.43 9.84 -9.09
N LEU A 84 1.57 9.03 -8.50
CA LEU A 84 0.25 8.71 -9.03
C LEU A 84 -0.56 10.01 -9.15
N LYS A 85 -1.14 10.26 -10.33
CA LYS A 85 -1.95 11.45 -10.58
C LYS A 85 -3.17 11.48 -9.66
N ASP A 86 -3.50 12.67 -9.16
CA ASP A 86 -4.66 12.88 -8.28
C ASP A 86 -5.96 12.37 -8.92
N ASP A 87 -6.17 12.61 -10.23
CA ASP A 87 -7.36 12.14 -10.95
C ASP A 87 -7.48 10.60 -10.90
N ILE A 88 -6.34 9.90 -11.06
CA ILE A 88 -6.30 8.43 -11.06
C ILE A 88 -6.44 7.88 -9.64
N MET A 89 -5.81 8.54 -8.66
CA MET A 89 -5.96 8.21 -7.26
C MET A 89 -7.43 8.31 -6.84
N GLN A 90 -8.12 9.37 -7.25
CA GLN A 90 -9.55 9.53 -6.99
C GLN A 90 -10.38 8.45 -7.70
N ASP A 91 -10.12 8.17 -8.98
CA ASP A 91 -10.84 7.13 -9.74
C ASP A 91 -10.71 5.74 -9.10
N TYR A 92 -9.51 5.40 -8.61
CA TYR A 92 -9.29 4.14 -7.92
C TYR A 92 -9.87 4.16 -6.51
N SER A 93 -9.75 5.25 -5.75
CA SER A 93 -10.36 5.37 -4.43
C SER A 93 -11.86 5.15 -4.57
N ASP A 94 -12.55 5.91 -5.43
CA ASP A 94 -14.00 5.78 -5.66
C ASP A 94 -14.42 4.35 -6.09
N LYS A 95 -13.52 3.59 -6.73
CA LYS A 95 -13.76 2.20 -7.15
C LYS A 95 -13.67 1.19 -6.00
N TYR A 96 -12.83 1.46 -5.00
CA TYR A 96 -12.54 0.57 -3.87
C TYR A 96 -13.04 1.11 -2.51
N ASP A 97 -13.47 2.37 -2.43
CA ASP A 97 -13.97 3.06 -1.23
C ASP A 97 -15.20 2.34 -0.63
N ASP A 98 -16.01 1.72 -1.50
CA ASP A 98 -17.18 0.91 -1.12
C ASP A 98 -16.81 -0.31 -0.25
N GLU A 99 -15.51 -0.66 -0.16
CA GLU A 99 -15.01 -1.80 0.63
C GLU A 99 -14.35 -1.38 1.97
N THR A 100 -14.15 -0.08 2.25
CA THR A 100 -13.38 0.41 3.43
C THR A 100 -14.16 1.26 4.46
N GLU A 101 -15.46 1.51 4.29
CA GLU A 101 -16.27 2.31 5.24
C GLU A 101 -16.64 1.59 6.57
N GLU A 102 -15.71 0.97 7.31
CA GLU A 102 -15.95 0.63 8.73
C GLU A 102 -14.65 0.65 9.54
N GLU A 103 -14.27 1.80 10.12
CA GLU A 103 -13.63 1.94 11.46
C GLU A 103 -13.24 3.42 11.74
N GLU A 104 -14.20 4.35 11.72
CA GLU A 104 -14.06 5.63 12.44
C GLU A 104 -14.77 5.52 13.80
N GLU A 105 -14.10 4.96 14.80
CA GLU A 105 -14.53 5.13 16.20
C GLU A 105 -14.10 6.53 16.68
N GLU A 106 -15.01 7.50 16.52
CA GLU A 106 -14.91 8.83 17.13
C GLU A 106 -15.00 8.75 18.67
N ASP A 107 -13.86 8.69 19.36
CA ASP A 107 -13.80 8.90 20.82
C ASP A 107 -13.33 10.32 21.14
N VAL A 108 -14.18 11.31 20.84
CA VAL A 108 -14.05 12.68 21.36
C VAL A 108 -14.58 12.71 22.80
N ALA A 109 -13.74 12.30 23.74
CA ALA A 109 -13.93 12.61 25.15
C ALA A 109 -13.35 14.00 25.45
N ASP A 110 -14.14 15.02 25.13
CA ASP A 110 -14.06 16.36 25.70
C ASP A 110 -14.15 16.30 27.24
N ASN A 111 -13.07 16.65 27.93
CA ASN A 111 -13.20 17.33 29.21
C ASN A 111 -12.01 18.27 29.43
N SER A 112 -12.15 19.48 28.89
CA SER A 112 -11.49 20.68 29.38
C SER A 112 -12.01 20.98 30.80
N ASP A 113 -11.20 20.72 31.84
CA ASP A 113 -11.37 21.39 33.13
C ASP A 113 -10.04 22.08 33.50
N ASP A 114 -9.96 23.31 32.98
CA ASP A 114 -9.56 24.54 33.65
C ASP A 114 -8.39 24.47 34.65
N MET A 115 -7.28 25.08 34.24
CA MET A 115 -6.23 25.52 35.15
C MET A 115 -6.74 26.72 35.97
N ASP A 116 -6.83 26.58 37.29
CA ASP A 116 -6.92 27.74 38.20
C ASP A 116 -5.55 27.98 38.85
N ASP A 117 -4.97 29.09 38.39
CA ASP A 117 -3.84 29.91 38.81
C ASP A 117 -3.18 29.64 40.18
N GLU A 118 -1.85 29.58 40.15
CA GLU A 118 -0.97 29.88 41.28
C GLU A 118 -1.09 31.37 41.64
N ASP A 119 -1.44 31.70 42.89
CA ASP A 119 -1.11 33.01 43.46
C ASP A 119 -0.22 32.83 44.70
N GLU A 120 0.91 33.54 44.64
CA GLU A 120 2.12 33.45 45.44
C GLU A 120 2.10 34.57 46.49
N ASP A 121 2.18 34.25 47.79
CA ASP A 121 2.60 35.18 48.87
C ASP A 121 3.18 34.42 50.09
#